data_AF-A0A350XHX1-F1
#
_entry.id   AF-A0A350XHX1-F1
#
_cell.length_a   1.000
_cell.length_b   1.000
_cell.length_c   1.000
_cell.angle_alpha   90.00
_cell.angle_beta   90.00
_cell.angle_gamma   90.00
#
_symmetry.space_group_name_H-M   'P 1'
#
loop_
_entity.id
_entity.type
_entity.pdbx_description
1 polymer ?
#
loop_
_entity_poly.entity_id
_entity_poly.type
_entity_poly.pdbx_seq_one_letter_code
_entity_poly.pdbx_strand_id
1 'polypeptide(L)'
;MSLEQVRVFYEVLASERELYEQYFNQCGRQGFFGSWHWNKAKIVSFGADLGYNFTENELEQVWFESDSSYCQPSVTSLEYDRLSQGSYERVKAKNPAKVGLS
;
A
#
# COMPACT_ATOMS: atom_id res chain seq x y z
N MET A 1 24.33 -14.04 -4.87
CA MET A 1 24.73 -12.66 -4.62
C MET A 1 24.13 -12.28 -3.25
N SER A 2 24.25 -11.05 -2.76
CA SER A 2 23.84 -10.70 -1.38
C SER A 2 22.63 -9.77 -1.39
N LEU A 3 21.58 -10.09 -0.61
CA LEU A 3 20.43 -9.21 -0.35
C LEU A 3 20.85 -7.84 0.20
N GLU A 4 22.02 -7.79 0.84
CA GLU A 4 22.64 -6.56 1.32
C GLU A 4 22.89 -5.57 0.18
N GLN A 5 23.29 -6.04 -1.01
CA GLN A 5 23.52 -5.15 -2.15
C GLN A 5 22.23 -4.48 -2.64
N VAL A 6 21.09 -5.17 -2.56
CA VAL A 6 19.78 -4.59 -2.90
C VAL A 6 19.41 -3.49 -1.91
N ARG A 7 19.70 -3.70 -0.61
CA ARG A 7 19.42 -2.72 0.45
C ARG A 7 20.28 -1.47 0.28
N VAL A 8 21.59 -1.63 0.09
CA VAL A 8 22.52 -0.51 -0.14
C VAL A 8 22.17 0.24 -1.42
N PHE A 9 21.77 -0.47 -2.49
CA PHE A 9 21.27 0.15 -3.72
C PHE A 9 20.09 1.08 -3.45
N TYR A 10 19.10 0.64 -2.66
CA TYR A 10 17.95 1.46 -2.30
C TYR A 10 18.28 2.63 -1.35
N GLU A 11 19.25 2.46 -0.44
CA GLU A 11 19.72 3.56 0.41
C GLU A 11 20.37 4.68 -0.42
N VAL A 12 21.17 4.31 -1.42
CA VAL A 12 21.79 5.27 -2.35
C VAL A 12 20.74 5.95 -3.22
N LEU A 13 19.78 5.18 -3.77
CA LEU A 13 18.65 5.74 -4.51
C LEU A 13 17.85 6.75 -3.68
N ALA A 14 17.62 6.48 -2.39
CA ALA A 14 16.89 7.38 -1.51
C ALA A 14 17.67 8.64 -1.14
N SER A 15 19.01 8.56 -1.16
CA SER A 15 19.90 9.67 -0.83
C SER A 15 20.13 10.62 -2.01
N GLU A 16 20.17 10.08 -3.23
CA GLU A 16 20.51 10.79 -4.46
C GLU A 16 19.26 11.05 -5.32
N ARG A 17 18.75 12.28 -5.26
CA ARG A 17 17.51 12.65 -5.97
C ARG A 17 17.60 12.45 -7.49
N GLU A 18 18.75 12.75 -8.09
CA GLU A 18 18.95 12.60 -9.54
C GLU A 18 18.92 11.13 -9.98
N LEU A 19 19.47 10.23 -9.15
CA LEU A 19 19.41 8.79 -9.39
C LEU A 19 17.99 8.26 -9.21
N TYR A 20 17.26 8.77 -8.21
CA TYR A 20 15.86 8.40 -8.02
C TYR A 20 14.99 8.80 -9.21
N GLU A 21 15.17 10.01 -9.76
CA GLU A 21 14.42 10.47 -10.94
C GLU A 21 14.72 9.61 -12.17
N GLN A 22 15.99 9.25 -12.39
CA GLN A 22 16.39 8.36 -13.48
C GLN A 22 15.81 6.96 -13.28
N TYR A 23 15.89 6.42 -12.07
CA TYR A 23 15.29 5.14 -11.70
C TYR A 23 13.78 5.15 -11.97
N PHE A 24 13.07 6.19 -11.52
CA PHE A 24 11.62 6.34 -11.72
C PHE A 24 11.25 6.36 -13.20
N ASN A 25 11.95 7.17 -14.01
CA ASN A 25 11.67 7.32 -15.44
C ASN A 25 12.05 6.09 -16.27
N GLN A 26 13.14 5.41 -15.92
CA GLN A 26 13.63 4.28 -16.71
C GLN A 26 13.00 2.95 -16.32
N CYS A 27 12.82 2.72 -15.02
CA CYS A 27 12.35 1.45 -14.45
C CYS A 27 10.84 1.43 -14.22
N GLY A 28 10.21 2.60 -14.08
CA GLY A 28 8.76 2.75 -14.03
C GLY A 28 8.12 2.67 -15.41
N ARG A 29 7.02 1.92 -15.53
CA ARG A 29 6.14 1.95 -16.69
C ARG A 29 4.74 2.30 -16.25
N GLN A 30 4.18 3.37 -16.82
CA GLN A 30 2.78 3.69 -16.64
C GLN A 30 1.94 2.69 -17.44
N GLY A 31 1.15 1.88 -16.72
CA GLY A 31 0.17 0.98 -17.29
C GLY A 31 -1.09 1.71 -17.76
N PHE A 32 -1.89 0.98 -18.54
CA PHE A 32 -3.24 1.43 -18.90
C PHE A 32 -4.08 1.48 -17.63
N PHE A 33 -4.84 2.55 -17.41
CA PHE A 33 -5.55 2.92 -16.15
C PHE A 33 -4.71 3.56 -15.03
N GLY A 34 -3.49 4.03 -15.33
CA GLY A 34 -2.71 4.78 -14.33
C GLY A 34 -2.09 3.91 -13.23
N SER A 35 -2.08 2.60 -13.41
CA SER A 35 -1.25 1.71 -12.60
C SER A 35 0.23 1.97 -12.90
N TRP A 36 1.08 1.96 -11.87
CA TRP A 36 2.52 2.06 -12.06
C TRP A 36 3.14 0.68 -11.91
N HIS A 37 3.77 0.18 -12.98
CA HIS A 37 4.41 -1.13 -12.98
C HIS A 37 5.92 -0.97 -12.98
N TRP A 38 6.57 -1.52 -11.96
CA TRP A 38 8.02 -1.59 -11.86
C TRP A 38 8.56 -2.77 -12.66
N ASN A 39 9.52 -2.51 -13.55
CA ASN A 39 10.16 -3.56 -14.33
C ASN A 39 11.43 -4.07 -13.62
N LYS A 40 11.34 -5.26 -13.01
CA LYS A 40 12.43 -5.89 -12.24
C LYS A 40 13.73 -6.05 -13.05
N ALA A 41 13.64 -6.50 -14.29
CA ALA A 41 14.79 -6.66 -15.19
C ALA A 41 15.55 -5.34 -15.40
N LYS A 42 14.80 -4.25 -15.58
CA LYS A 42 15.39 -2.92 -15.71
C LYS A 42 16.03 -2.43 -14.42
N ILE A 43 15.43 -2.74 -13.28
CA ILE A 43 15.98 -2.35 -11.97
C ILE A 43 17.31 -3.08 -11.71
N VAL A 44 17.36 -4.39 -12.01
CA VAL A 44 18.58 -5.18 -11.95
C VAL A 44 19.66 -4.61 -12.89
N SER A 45 19.28 -4.26 -14.12
CA SER A 45 20.21 -3.66 -15.09
C SER A 45 20.73 -2.29 -14.62
N PHE A 46 19.85 -1.45 -14.08
CA PHE A 46 20.21 -0.14 -13.54
C PHE A 46 21.12 -0.26 -12.32
N GLY A 47 20.87 -1.23 -11.44
CA GLY A 47 21.77 -1.56 -10.34
C GLY A 47 23.15 -1.99 -10.84
N ALA A 48 23.20 -2.82 -11.88
CA ALA A 48 24.46 -3.25 -12.51
C ALA A 48 25.26 -2.08 -13.11
N ASP A 49 24.58 -1.11 -13.73
CA ASP A 49 25.21 0.11 -14.26
C ASP A 49 25.85 0.96 -13.16
N LEU A 50 25.30 0.92 -11.94
CA LEU A 50 25.83 1.58 -10.75
C LEU A 50 26.87 0.74 -9.98
N GLY A 51 27.15 -0.49 -10.42
CA GLY A 51 28.12 -1.40 -9.81
C GLY A 51 27.54 -2.35 -8.75
N TYR A 52 26.22 -2.40 -8.59
CA TYR A 52 25.53 -3.37 -7.73
C TYR A 52 25.18 -4.64 -8.53
N ASN A 53 25.34 -5.81 -7.92
CA ASN A 53 25.06 -7.07 -8.61
C ASN A 53 24.05 -7.91 -7.82
N PHE A 54 22.79 -7.83 -8.24
CA PHE A 54 21.69 -8.59 -7.67
C PHE A 54 20.77 -9.10 -8.77
N THR A 55 20.01 -10.14 -8.45
CA THR A 55 19.07 -10.79 -9.36
C THR A 55 17.63 -10.32 -9.10
N GLU A 56 16.72 -10.60 -10.04
CA GLU A 56 15.30 -10.29 -9.86
C GLU A 56 14.69 -10.99 -8.64
N ASN A 57 15.17 -12.20 -8.33
CA ASN A 57 14.70 -12.97 -7.17
C ASN A 57 15.13 -12.33 -5.84
N GLU A 58 16.35 -11.77 -5.78
CA GLU A 58 16.84 -11.05 -4.60
C GLU A 58 16.10 -9.71 -4.43
N LEU A 59 15.82 -9.01 -5.54
CA LEU A 59 14.99 -7.82 -5.54
C LEU A 59 13.57 -8.12 -5.02
N GLU A 60 12.98 -9.19 -5.52
CA GLU A 60 11.65 -9.66 -5.13
C GLU A 60 11.60 -10.03 -3.64
N GLN A 61 12.63 -10.70 -3.14
CA GLN A 61 12.73 -11.04 -1.72
C GLN A 61 12.74 -9.78 -0.83
N VAL A 62 13.46 -8.72 -1.21
CA VAL A 62 13.47 -7.47 -0.44
C VAL A 62 12.12 -6.77 -0.48
N TRP A 63 11.42 -6.78 -1.62
CA TRP A 63 10.08 -6.20 -1.72
C TRP A 63 9.07 -6.94 -0.85
N PHE A 64 9.06 -8.28 -0.91
CA PHE A 64 8.12 -9.09 -0.12
C PHE A 64 8.48 -9.17 1.38
N GLU A 65 9.77 -9.15 1.74
CA GLU A 65 10.18 -9.03 3.15
C GLU A 65 9.69 -7.70 3.75
N SER A 66 9.74 -6.62 2.96
CA SER A 66 9.24 -5.30 3.39
C SER A 66 7.72 -5.29 3.59
N ASP A 67 6.95 -6.00 2.75
CA ASP A 67 5.48 -6.12 2.87
C ASP A 67 5.04 -6.94 4.09
N SER A 68 5.86 -7.86 4.60
CA SER A 68 5.51 -8.71 5.75
C SER A 68 5.29 -7.95 7.07
N SER A 69 5.70 -6.68 7.12
CA SER A 69 5.47 -5.78 8.26
C SER A 69 4.24 -4.88 8.12
N TYR A 70 3.52 -4.95 6.99
CA TYR A 70 2.26 -4.22 6.75
C TYR A 70 0.99 -5.05 6.91
N CYS A 71 1.07 -6.31 7.33
CA CYS A 71 -0.06 -7.01 7.93
C CYS A 71 -0.11 -6.74 9.45
N GLN A 72 -0.47 -5.53 9.85
CA GLN A 72 -1.16 -5.38 11.14
C GLN A 72 -2.51 -6.11 11.01
N PRO A 73 -2.83 -7.10 11.87
CA PRO A 73 -4.18 -7.60 11.96
C PRO A 73 -5.03 -6.56 12.69
N SER A 74 -5.47 -5.51 12.00
CA SER A 74 -6.45 -4.56 12.55
C SER A 74 -7.84 -4.80 11.96
N VAL A 75 -8.27 -6.05 11.99
CA VAL A 75 -9.71 -6.36 12.10
C VAL A 75 -9.86 -7.47 13.13
N THR A 76 -9.91 -7.10 14.41
CA THR A 76 -10.62 -7.93 15.36
C THR A 76 -12.07 -7.98 14.89
N SER A 77 -12.47 -9.14 14.35
CA SER A 77 -13.80 -9.49 13.85
C SER A 77 -14.88 -9.53 14.97
N LEU A 78 -14.93 -8.50 15.83
CA LEU A 78 -15.85 -8.42 16.98
C LEU A 78 -16.64 -7.10 17.04
N GLU A 79 -16.37 -6.13 16.15
CA GLU A 79 -17.13 -4.87 16.10
C GLU A 79 -18.33 -4.86 15.16
N TYR A 80 -18.49 -5.88 14.30
CA TYR A 80 -19.65 -5.94 13.38
C TYR A 80 -20.97 -6.33 14.08
N ASP A 81 -20.92 -6.94 15.26
CA ASP A 81 -22.13 -7.38 15.98
C ASP A 81 -22.79 -6.24 16.80
N ARG A 82 -22.02 -5.24 17.25
CA ARG A 82 -22.53 -4.18 18.15
C ARG A 82 -23.25 -3.03 17.45
N LEU A 83 -23.04 -2.84 16.14
CA LEU A 83 -23.68 -1.75 15.39
C LEU A 83 -25.04 -2.13 14.76
N SER A 84 -25.40 -3.42 14.72
CA SER A 84 -26.67 -3.84 14.12
C SER A 84 -27.90 -3.69 15.03
N GLN A 85 -27.72 -3.53 16.36
CA GLN A 85 -28.85 -3.53 17.30
C GLN A 85 -29.32 -2.14 17.78
N GLY A 86 -28.69 -1.04 17.33
CA GLY A 86 -28.88 0.28 17.96
C GLY A 86 -29.80 1.29 17.27
N SER A 87 -30.37 1.01 16.08
CA SER A 87 -30.91 2.09 15.22
C SER A 87 -32.37 1.98 14.73
N TYR A 88 -33.24 1.19 15.40
CA TYR A 88 -34.68 1.12 15.05
C TYR A 88 -35.67 1.64 16.10
N GLU A 89 -35.22 2.07 17.27
CA GLU A 89 -36.12 2.52 18.36
C GLU A 89 -35.88 4.01 18.70
N ARG A 90 -36.13 4.93 17.75
CA ARG A 90 -36.21 6.37 18.10
C ARG A 90 -37.07 7.24 17.17
N VAL A 91 -38.21 6.72 16.70
CA VAL A 91 -39.23 7.52 16.00
C VAL A 91 -40.65 7.32 16.55
N LYS A 92 -40.84 7.35 17.88
CA LYS A 92 -42.17 7.65 18.47
C LYS A 92 -42.03 8.33 19.83
N ALA A 93 -41.81 9.64 19.83
CA ALA A 93 -42.23 10.47 20.96
C ALA A 93 -42.32 11.95 20.54
N LYS A 94 -43.44 12.58 20.94
CA LYS A 94 -43.87 13.99 20.80
C LYS A 94 -44.54 14.35 19.47
N ASN A 95 -45.77 14.89 19.43
CA ASN A 95 -46.74 15.31 20.45
C ASN A 95 -48.02 15.78 19.67
N PRO A 96 -49.00 16.49 20.28
CA PRO A 96 -50.12 16.07 21.11
C PRO A 96 -51.47 16.03 20.36
N ALA A 97 -52.38 15.14 20.76
CA ALA A 97 -53.77 15.18 20.34
C ALA A 97 -54.54 16.31 21.07
N LYS A 98 -55.23 17.15 20.30
CA LYS A 98 -56.36 17.97 20.78
C LYS A 98 -57.46 17.99 19.73
N VAL A 99 -58.67 17.61 20.18
CA VAL A 99 -60.02 17.99 19.69
C VAL A 99 -60.39 17.46 18.31
N GLY A 100 -61.54 16.83 18.04
CA GLY A 100 -62.77 16.59 18.78
C GLY A 100 -63.91 16.38 17.75
N LEU A 101 -64.87 15.51 18.11
CA LEU A 101 -66.23 15.33 17.57
C LEU A 101 -66.48 15.18 16.05
N SER A 102 -67.06 14.05 15.67
CA SER A 102 -68.47 13.96 15.22
C SER A 102 -69.01 12.56 15.47
#